data_AF-A0A2N1QBG5-F1
#
_entry.id   AF-A0A2N1QBG5-F1
#
_cell.length_a   1.000
_cell.length_b   1.000
_cell.length_c   1.000
_cell.angle_alpha   90.00
_cell.angle_beta   90.00
_cell.angle_gamma   90.00
#
_symmetry.space_group_name_H-M   'P 1'
#
loop_
_entity.id
_entity.type
_entity.pdbx_description
1 polymer ?
#
loop_
_entity_poly.entity_id
_entity_poly.type
_entity_poly.pdbx_seq_one_letter_code
_entity_poly.pdbx_strand_id
1 'polypeptide(L)'
;MKALMNMDRIQINNEMMMLLLSLYESKGKTFYYDDLFNRDLHAFEKKTMESNLIAIAKYLDLSMTDSRIKLFAKKPMTPRTKDEFLLSNIKSSLNQLHKRPEDFELLVNEVGNLIKLLSKNADPIQFNTYDLEEEGMLKSKKHSKKDDLEKLMNLFEKNLKTRKYELTQLISNFYIDFLNLNILSKHNDLVGLILLYALLAKDFSVFKYVSFFKFFLKEKDGWKSGVITANYYWSSGYAQTDMVSRILLNILISSYEEVDDMAHEYVFERELNKSNNIENSILKLDEIFSKEDLRKRHPNVSDATIDRTLKRLKDEDKIRPLGKGRSSKWQRIVSGNKKFGVEQLSLFGD
;
A
#
# COMPACT_ATOMS: atom_id res chain seq x y z
N MET A 1 12.44 -1.94 -28.77
CA MET A 1 12.51 -2.49 -27.40
C MET A 1 13.74 -3.37 -27.30
N LYS A 2 14.54 -3.27 -26.25
CA LYS A 2 15.81 -4.02 -26.15
C LYS A 2 15.84 -4.91 -24.91
N ALA A 3 15.30 -4.46 -23.79
CA ALA A 3 15.25 -5.27 -22.57
C ALA A 3 14.21 -6.41 -22.72
N LEU A 4 12.96 -6.09 -23.05
CA LEU A 4 11.88 -7.08 -23.17
C LEU A 4 12.09 -8.11 -24.29
N MET A 5 12.75 -7.72 -25.38
CA MET A 5 13.00 -8.63 -26.51
C MET A 5 14.08 -9.67 -26.20
N ASN A 6 14.96 -9.40 -25.24
CA ASN A 6 16.12 -10.24 -24.95
C ASN A 6 16.05 -10.89 -23.56
N MET A 7 14.85 -11.04 -23.00
CA MET A 7 14.66 -11.61 -21.65
C MET A 7 15.09 -13.09 -21.53
N ASP A 8 15.18 -13.82 -22.64
CA ASP A 8 15.66 -15.21 -22.67
C ASP A 8 17.08 -15.39 -22.13
N ARG A 9 17.84 -14.31 -22.02
CA ARG A 9 19.18 -14.32 -21.44
C ARG A 9 19.21 -14.21 -19.92
N ILE A 10 18.08 -13.81 -19.31
CA ILE A 10 18.02 -13.58 -17.88
C ILE A 10 18.10 -14.94 -17.19
N GLN A 11 19.14 -15.11 -16.37
CA GLN A 11 19.32 -16.30 -15.55
C GLN A 11 18.94 -15.97 -14.11
N ILE A 12 18.07 -16.79 -13.52
CA ILE A 12 17.68 -16.67 -12.10
C ILE A 12 18.71 -17.44 -11.29
N ASN A 13 19.54 -16.72 -10.53
CA ASN A 13 20.45 -17.34 -9.57
C ASN A 13 19.73 -17.75 -8.28
N ASN A 14 20.39 -18.54 -7.44
CA ASN A 14 19.79 -19.07 -6.21
C ASN A 14 19.28 -17.98 -5.26
N GLU A 15 20.00 -16.87 -5.14
CA GLU A 15 19.58 -15.75 -4.28
C GLU A 15 18.28 -15.12 -4.78
N MET A 16 18.18 -14.86 -6.08
CA MET A 16 16.95 -14.34 -6.70
C MET A 16 15.80 -15.33 -6.53
N MET A 17 16.07 -16.63 -6.67
CA MET A 17 15.06 -17.67 -6.45
C MET A 17 14.53 -17.65 -5.00
N MET A 18 15.41 -17.50 -4.00
CA MET A 18 14.99 -17.42 -2.60
C MET A 18 14.16 -16.17 -2.32
N LEU A 19 14.52 -15.00 -2.89
CA LEU A 19 13.72 -13.79 -2.79
C LEU A 19 12.32 -13.96 -3.40
N LEU A 20 12.23 -14.60 -4.57
CA LEU A 20 10.95 -14.91 -5.21
C LEU A 20 10.10 -15.84 -4.35
N LEU A 21 10.68 -16.92 -3.82
CA LEU A 21 9.96 -17.83 -2.93
C LEU A 21 9.40 -17.11 -1.70
N SER A 22 10.22 -16.29 -1.05
CA SER A 22 9.80 -15.47 0.10
C SER A 22 8.67 -14.50 -0.27
N LEU A 23 8.78 -13.81 -1.41
CA LEU A 23 7.75 -12.90 -1.87
C LEU A 23 6.41 -13.62 -2.11
N TYR A 24 6.44 -14.75 -2.82
CA TYR A 24 5.22 -15.48 -3.17
C TYR A 24 4.60 -16.20 -1.96
N GLU A 25 5.39 -16.62 -0.98
CA GLU A 25 4.90 -17.08 0.32
C GLU A 25 4.14 -15.97 1.05
N SER A 26 4.72 -14.77 1.13
CA SER A 26 4.07 -13.60 1.73
C SER A 26 2.82 -13.15 0.97
N LYS A 27 2.85 -13.16 -0.38
CA LYS A 27 1.68 -12.91 -1.23
C LYS A 27 0.55 -13.92 -0.97
N GLY A 28 0.88 -15.16 -0.61
CA GLY A 28 -0.11 -16.18 -0.22
C GLY A 28 -0.94 -15.80 1.01
N LYS A 29 -0.42 -14.92 1.89
CA LYS A 29 -1.11 -14.46 3.11
C LYS A 29 -2.11 -13.32 2.85
N THR A 30 -2.16 -12.77 1.64
CA THR A 30 -3.04 -11.63 1.29
C THR A 30 -4.49 -11.80 1.72
N PHE A 31 -5.08 -12.99 1.52
CA PHE A 31 -6.48 -13.24 1.88
C PHE A 31 -6.75 -13.04 3.37
N TYR A 32 -5.77 -13.40 4.22
CA TYR A 32 -5.87 -13.19 5.66
C TYR A 32 -5.87 -11.70 6.03
N TYR A 33 -5.01 -10.89 5.40
CA TYR A 33 -4.97 -9.45 5.65
C TYR A 33 -6.25 -8.75 5.17
N ASP A 34 -6.77 -9.16 4.01
CA ASP A 34 -8.02 -8.63 3.46
C ASP A 34 -9.20 -8.87 4.42
N ASP A 35 -9.33 -10.07 4.99
CA ASP A 35 -10.35 -10.38 6.00
C ASP A 35 -10.12 -9.61 7.31
N LEU A 36 -8.88 -9.59 7.81
CA LEU A 36 -8.54 -8.98 9.09
C LEU A 36 -8.81 -7.48 9.12
N PHE A 37 -8.43 -6.77 8.05
CA PHE A 37 -8.52 -5.32 7.96
C PHE A 37 -9.81 -4.81 7.33
N ASN A 38 -10.70 -5.69 6.85
CA ASN A 38 -11.90 -5.32 6.10
C ASN A 38 -12.73 -4.20 6.75
N ARG A 39 -12.89 -4.24 8.08
CA ARG A 39 -13.66 -3.24 8.82
C ARG A 39 -13.09 -1.83 8.73
N ASP A 40 -11.77 -1.70 8.70
CA ASP A 40 -11.06 -0.42 8.73
C ASP A 40 -10.30 -0.14 7.43
N LEU A 41 -10.63 -0.87 6.35
CA LEU A 41 -9.95 -0.80 5.05
C LEU A 41 -9.81 0.64 4.54
N HIS A 42 -10.90 1.42 4.57
CA HIS A 42 -10.88 2.82 4.13
C HIS A 42 -9.90 3.69 4.93
N ALA A 43 -9.69 3.39 6.22
CA ALA A 43 -8.71 4.12 7.03
C ALA A 43 -7.27 3.79 6.61
N PHE A 44 -6.99 2.51 6.31
CA PHE A 44 -5.71 2.09 5.76
C PHE A 44 -5.45 2.71 4.39
N GLU A 45 -6.40 2.62 3.45
CA GLU A 45 -6.27 3.22 2.11
C GLU A 45 -5.98 4.72 2.18
N LYS A 46 -6.69 5.45 3.05
CA LYS A 46 -6.44 6.88 3.26
C LYS A 46 -5.03 7.14 3.79
N LYS A 47 -4.57 6.40 4.80
CA LYS A 47 -3.22 6.53 5.38
C LYS A 47 -2.14 6.17 4.34
N THR A 48 -2.37 5.13 3.56
CA THR A 48 -1.50 4.71 2.45
C THR A 48 -1.39 5.80 1.40
N MET A 49 -2.50 6.39 0.97
CA MET A 49 -2.52 7.50 0.01
C MET A 49 -1.76 8.72 0.54
N GLU A 50 -1.96 9.07 1.83
CA GLU A 50 -1.20 10.15 2.46
C GLU A 50 0.31 9.88 2.44
N SER A 51 0.73 8.66 2.77
CA SER A 51 2.12 8.26 2.77
C SER A 51 2.71 8.20 1.35
N ASN A 52 1.95 7.73 0.36
CA ASN A 52 2.35 7.72 -1.05
C ASN A 52 2.66 9.14 -1.53
N LEU A 53 1.79 10.11 -1.22
CA LEU A 53 1.96 11.50 -1.65
C LEU A 53 3.15 12.19 -1.00
N ILE A 54 3.37 11.95 0.30
CA ILE A 54 4.53 12.49 0.99
C ILE A 54 5.83 11.92 0.40
N ALA A 55 5.87 10.62 0.16
CA ALA A 55 7.06 9.96 -0.35
C ALA A 55 7.38 10.36 -1.79
N ILE A 56 6.38 10.42 -2.68
CA ILE A 56 6.60 10.81 -4.07
C ILE A 56 6.98 12.29 -4.18
N ALA A 57 6.41 13.18 -3.36
CA ALA A 57 6.81 14.59 -3.34
C ALA A 57 8.28 14.76 -2.94
N LYS A 58 8.76 13.96 -1.97
CA LYS A 58 10.18 13.92 -1.56
C LYS A 58 11.08 13.30 -2.61
N TYR A 59 10.61 12.26 -3.30
CA TYR A 59 11.35 11.63 -4.39
C TYR A 59 11.56 12.58 -5.57
N LEU A 60 10.53 13.36 -5.91
CA LEU A 60 10.57 14.34 -7.00
C LEU A 60 11.26 15.65 -6.63
N ASP A 61 11.68 15.82 -5.37
CA ASP A 61 12.29 17.04 -4.85
C ASP A 61 11.45 18.30 -5.15
N LEU A 62 10.13 18.22 -4.92
CA LEU A 62 9.21 19.32 -5.19
C LEU A 62 9.51 20.54 -4.31
N SER A 63 9.38 21.73 -4.87
CA SER A 63 9.62 23.03 -4.22
C SER A 63 8.53 23.43 -3.20
N MET A 64 8.24 22.54 -2.26
CA MET A 64 7.20 22.69 -1.24
C MET A 64 7.78 22.39 0.14
N THR A 65 7.32 23.09 1.18
CA THR A 65 7.73 22.76 2.56
C THR A 65 7.13 21.43 3.01
N ASP A 66 7.81 20.71 3.89
CA ASP A 66 7.34 19.44 4.46
C ASP A 66 5.94 19.56 5.09
N SER A 67 5.66 20.67 5.76
CA SER A 67 4.34 20.98 6.32
C SER A 67 3.27 21.14 5.24
N ARG A 68 3.62 21.77 4.11
CA ARG A 68 2.71 21.97 2.97
C ARG A 68 2.41 20.64 2.28
N ILE A 69 3.42 19.80 2.05
CA ILE A 69 3.26 18.45 1.46
C ILE A 69 2.32 17.60 2.34
N LYS A 70 2.58 17.54 3.66
CA LYS A 70 1.73 16.80 4.60
C LYS A 70 0.28 17.31 4.62
N LEU A 71 0.07 18.61 4.43
CA LEU A 71 -1.27 19.19 4.36
C LEU A 71 -2.01 18.81 3.07
N PHE A 72 -1.32 18.82 1.93
CA PHE A 72 -1.85 18.34 0.63
C PHE A 72 -2.24 16.87 0.66
N ALA A 73 -1.44 16.05 1.33
CA ALA A 73 -1.73 14.64 1.53
C ALA A 73 -3.06 14.48 2.29
N LYS A 74 -3.22 15.16 3.43
CA LYS A 74 -4.34 14.99 4.37
C LYS A 74 -5.65 15.66 3.97
N LYS A 75 -5.59 16.86 3.39
CA LYS A 75 -6.76 17.73 3.18
C LYS A 75 -6.90 18.13 1.70
N PRO A 76 -8.12 18.43 1.23
CA PRO A 76 -8.30 19.07 -0.06
C PRO A 76 -7.75 20.49 0.03
N MET A 77 -6.69 20.77 -0.72
CA MET A 77 -6.03 22.07 -0.75
C MET A 77 -6.05 22.61 -2.17
N THR A 78 -6.21 23.93 -2.32
CA THR A 78 -6.10 24.59 -3.62
C THR A 78 -4.62 24.78 -3.98
N PRO A 79 -4.14 24.16 -5.07
CA PRO A 79 -2.79 24.36 -5.59
C PRO A 79 -2.56 25.76 -6.14
N ARG A 80 -1.33 26.27 -5.95
CA ARG A 80 -0.90 27.61 -6.35
C ARG A 80 0.32 27.62 -7.26
N THR A 81 1.26 26.69 -7.04
CA THR A 81 2.48 26.56 -7.84
C THR A 81 2.37 25.37 -8.79
N LYS A 82 3.22 25.33 -9.81
CA LYS A 82 3.28 24.18 -10.74
C LYS A 82 3.51 22.86 -10.01
N ASP A 83 4.38 22.84 -9.01
CA ASP A 83 4.65 21.65 -8.20
C ASP A 83 3.45 21.24 -7.33
N GLU A 84 2.71 22.21 -6.78
CA GLU A 84 1.46 21.94 -6.08
C GLU A 84 0.39 21.36 -7.02
N PHE A 85 0.29 21.88 -8.25
CA PHE A 85 -0.59 21.32 -9.27
C PHE A 85 -0.16 19.90 -9.64
N LEU A 86 1.14 19.67 -9.86
CA LEU A 86 1.67 18.34 -10.17
C LEU A 86 1.35 17.33 -9.06
N LEU A 87 1.61 17.67 -7.79
CA LEU A 87 1.28 16.79 -6.65
C LEU A 87 -0.23 16.53 -6.54
N SER A 88 -1.06 17.54 -6.80
CA SER A 88 -2.52 17.38 -6.85
C SER A 88 -2.97 16.48 -7.99
N ASN A 89 -2.32 16.56 -9.15
CA ASN A 89 -2.62 15.71 -10.30
C ASN A 89 -2.18 14.26 -10.05
N ILE A 90 -1.01 14.06 -9.42
CA ILE A 90 -0.54 12.75 -8.95
C ILE A 90 -1.53 12.15 -7.94
N LYS A 91 -2.00 12.94 -6.97
CA LYS A 91 -3.06 12.49 -6.04
C LYS A 91 -4.30 12.02 -6.78
N SER A 92 -4.69 12.72 -7.83
CA SER A 92 -5.86 12.36 -8.63
C SER A 92 -5.64 11.06 -9.41
N SER A 93 -4.45 10.86 -10.00
CA SER A 93 -4.14 9.63 -10.74
C SER A 93 -4.03 8.41 -9.82
N LEU A 94 -3.34 8.54 -8.67
CA LEU A 94 -3.21 7.45 -7.70
C LEU A 94 -4.57 7.07 -7.08
N ASN A 95 -5.44 8.03 -6.81
CA ASN A 95 -6.80 7.74 -6.36
C ASN A 95 -7.63 6.99 -7.42
N GLN A 96 -7.44 7.27 -8.71
CA GLN A 96 -8.11 6.51 -9.78
C GLN A 96 -7.61 5.07 -9.84
N LEU A 97 -6.29 4.88 -9.76
CA LEU A 97 -5.66 3.56 -9.72
C LEU A 97 -6.14 2.74 -8.52
N HIS A 98 -6.22 3.35 -7.32
CA HIS A 98 -6.59 2.65 -6.08
C HIS A 98 -8.05 2.25 -5.99
N LYS A 99 -8.94 2.83 -6.80
CA LYS A 99 -10.36 2.45 -6.79
C LYS A 99 -10.58 1.03 -7.27
N ARG A 100 -9.85 0.61 -8.32
CA ARG A 100 -9.90 -0.72 -8.92
C ARG A 100 -8.55 -1.10 -9.52
N PRO A 101 -7.54 -1.42 -8.70
CA PRO A 101 -6.21 -1.80 -9.20
C PRO A 101 -6.25 -3.03 -10.10
N GLU A 102 -7.12 -4.00 -9.80
CA GLU A 102 -7.29 -5.25 -10.56
C GLU A 102 -7.77 -5.04 -12.00
N ASP A 103 -8.55 -3.96 -12.23
CA ASP A 103 -9.08 -3.58 -13.55
C ASP A 103 -8.03 -2.82 -14.38
N PHE A 104 -6.81 -2.59 -13.86
CA PHE A 104 -5.79 -1.84 -14.60
C PHE A 104 -5.35 -2.61 -15.87
N GLU A 105 -5.50 -1.96 -17.01
CA GLU A 105 -5.00 -2.42 -18.30
C GLU A 105 -3.98 -1.44 -18.86
N LEU A 106 -2.87 -1.98 -19.36
CA LEU A 106 -1.79 -1.18 -19.91
C LEU A 106 -2.12 -0.78 -21.35
N LEU A 107 -2.87 0.32 -21.50
CA LEU A 107 -3.32 0.84 -22.79
C LEU A 107 -2.66 2.19 -23.11
N VAL A 108 -2.33 2.40 -24.38
CA VAL A 108 -1.71 3.65 -24.87
C VAL A 108 -2.59 4.86 -24.58
N ASN A 109 -3.91 4.71 -24.72
CA ASN A 109 -4.87 5.78 -24.43
C ASN A 109 -4.90 6.14 -22.94
N GLU A 110 -4.77 5.16 -22.05
CA GLU A 110 -4.70 5.40 -20.60
C GLU A 110 -3.42 6.15 -20.21
N VAL A 111 -2.29 5.83 -20.87
CA VAL A 111 -1.07 6.63 -20.70
C VAL A 111 -1.25 8.06 -21.21
N GLY A 112 -1.93 8.23 -22.36
CA GLY A 112 -2.31 9.56 -22.86
C GLY A 112 -3.19 10.35 -21.89
N ASN A 113 -4.15 9.69 -21.24
CA ASN A 113 -5.02 10.28 -20.22
C ASN A 113 -4.23 10.67 -18.96
N LEU A 114 -3.33 9.80 -18.50
CA LEU A 114 -2.42 10.06 -17.39
C LEU A 114 -1.56 11.30 -17.67
N ILE A 115 -0.95 11.38 -18.85
CA ILE A 115 -0.12 12.51 -19.28
C ILE A 115 -0.90 13.83 -19.27
N LYS A 116 -2.11 13.84 -19.81
CA LYS A 116 -3.01 15.00 -19.79
C LYS A 116 -3.39 15.40 -18.36
N LEU A 117 -3.66 14.42 -17.49
CA LEU A 117 -3.98 14.66 -16.09
C LEU A 117 -2.79 15.28 -15.35
N LEU A 118 -1.59 14.71 -15.49
CA LEU A 118 -0.37 15.20 -14.83
C LEU A 118 0.00 16.62 -15.27
N SER A 119 -0.21 16.96 -16.54
CA SER A 119 0.10 18.27 -17.11
C SER A 119 -0.94 19.37 -16.84
N LYS A 120 -2.10 19.05 -16.24
CA LYS A 120 -3.16 20.03 -15.98
C LYS A 120 -2.67 21.15 -15.06
N ASN A 121 -2.57 22.37 -15.59
CA ASN A 121 -2.03 23.55 -14.89
C ASN A 121 -0.59 23.39 -14.35
N ALA A 122 0.14 22.39 -14.87
CA ALA A 122 1.54 22.14 -14.59
C ALA A 122 2.34 22.25 -15.89
N ASP A 123 3.56 21.72 -15.93
CA ASP A 123 4.34 21.69 -17.15
C ASP A 123 3.72 20.74 -18.19
N PRO A 124 3.65 21.13 -19.48
CA PRO A 124 3.09 20.30 -20.52
C PRO A 124 3.97 19.07 -20.76
N ILE A 125 3.34 17.91 -20.82
CA ILE A 125 3.96 16.63 -21.16
C ILE A 125 3.39 16.21 -22.51
N GLN A 126 4.27 15.98 -23.48
CA GLN A 126 3.90 15.63 -24.85
C GLN A 126 4.68 14.40 -25.31
N PHE A 127 4.13 13.67 -26.29
CA PHE A 127 4.87 12.61 -26.97
C PHE A 127 5.96 13.23 -27.85
N ASN A 128 7.18 12.74 -27.70
CA ASN A 128 8.29 13.12 -28.55
C ASN A 128 8.08 12.59 -29.98
N THR A 129 8.73 13.23 -30.96
CA THR A 129 8.76 12.81 -32.35
C THR A 129 10.21 12.64 -32.81
N TYR A 130 10.41 11.86 -33.86
CA TYR A 130 11.70 11.70 -34.51
C TYR A 130 11.51 11.54 -36.01
N ASP A 131 12.55 11.86 -36.76
CA ASP A 131 12.58 11.75 -38.20
C ASP A 131 13.09 10.37 -38.60
N LEU A 132 12.34 9.65 -39.44
CA LEU A 132 12.82 8.45 -40.11
C LEU A 132 13.19 8.81 -41.55
N GLU A 133 14.46 8.57 -41.90
CA GLU A 133 14.90 8.58 -43.28
C GLU A 133 14.52 7.24 -43.92
N GLU A 134 13.49 7.25 -44.77
CA GLU A 134 13.22 6.12 -45.66
C GLU A 134 14.18 6.22 -46.86
N GLU A 135 14.96 5.16 -47.11
CA GLU A 135 15.87 5.08 -48.26
C GLU A 135 15.10 5.44 -49.55
N GLY A 136 15.49 6.55 -50.19
CA GLY A 136 14.92 7.00 -51.46
C GLY A 136 13.93 8.16 -51.40
N MET A 137 13.56 8.69 -50.21
CA MET A 137 12.72 9.90 -50.11
C MET A 137 13.51 11.14 -49.66
N LEU A 138 13.34 12.25 -50.39
CA LEU A 138 13.91 13.58 -50.09
C LEU A 138 13.31 14.26 -48.84
N LYS A 139 12.29 13.68 -48.21
CA LYS A 139 11.64 14.21 -47.01
C LYS A 139 11.54 13.11 -45.96
N SER A 140 12.14 13.35 -44.79
CA SER A 140 11.94 12.47 -43.63
C SER A 140 10.49 12.58 -43.14
N LYS A 141 9.91 11.44 -42.78
CA LYS A 141 8.58 11.39 -42.19
C LYS A 141 8.73 11.52 -40.67
N LYS A 142 8.02 12.47 -40.06
CA LYS A 142 7.95 12.59 -38.60
C LYS A 142 7.11 11.47 -38.02
N HIS A 143 7.75 10.59 -37.26
CA HIS A 143 7.09 9.55 -36.49
C HIS A 143 6.92 9.96 -35.03
N SER A 144 5.80 9.55 -34.42
CA SER A 144 5.55 9.78 -33.01
C SER A 144 6.08 8.62 -32.18
N LYS A 145 6.75 8.93 -31.07
CA LYS A 145 7.11 7.91 -30.08
C LYS A 145 5.90 7.28 -29.37
N LYS A 146 4.69 7.79 -29.62
CA LYS A 146 3.45 7.10 -29.25
C LYS A 146 3.37 5.71 -29.92
N ASP A 147 3.83 5.57 -31.15
CA ASP A 147 3.84 4.28 -31.86
C ASP A 147 4.84 3.31 -31.21
N ASP A 148 5.95 3.83 -30.68
CA ASP A 148 6.94 3.02 -29.95
C ASP A 148 6.41 2.58 -28.57
N LEU A 149 5.61 3.42 -27.91
CA LEU A 149 4.87 3.04 -26.70
C LEU A 149 3.88 1.90 -26.99
N GLU A 150 3.15 1.97 -28.10
CA GLU A 150 2.22 0.91 -28.49
C GLU A 150 2.94 -0.42 -28.75
N LYS A 151 4.07 -0.38 -29.48
CA LYS A 151 4.92 -1.57 -29.70
C LYS A 151 5.45 -2.13 -28.38
N LEU A 152 5.87 -1.27 -27.46
CA LEU A 152 6.34 -1.66 -26.12
C LEU A 152 5.25 -2.40 -25.35
N MET A 153 4.04 -1.84 -25.28
CA MET A 153 2.91 -2.42 -24.54
C MET A 153 2.45 -3.74 -25.15
N ASN A 154 2.36 -3.81 -26.49
CA ASN A 154 2.01 -5.04 -27.19
C ASN A 154 3.04 -6.16 -26.94
N LEU A 155 4.33 -5.82 -26.87
CA LEU A 155 5.38 -6.78 -26.54
C LEU A 155 5.28 -7.25 -25.09
N PHE A 156 5.03 -6.34 -24.14
CA PHE A 156 4.81 -6.68 -22.74
C PHE A 156 3.62 -7.64 -22.59
N GLU A 157 2.48 -7.32 -23.19
CA GLU A 157 1.26 -8.13 -23.13
C GLU A 157 1.46 -9.51 -23.78
N LYS A 158 2.17 -9.56 -24.92
CA LYS A 158 2.55 -10.83 -25.56
C LYS A 158 3.37 -11.69 -24.60
N ASN A 159 4.42 -11.13 -24.01
CA ASN A 159 5.30 -11.84 -23.08
C ASN A 159 4.55 -12.29 -21.82
N LEU A 160 3.65 -11.46 -21.29
CA LEU A 160 2.79 -11.79 -20.14
C LEU A 160 1.94 -13.03 -20.43
N LYS A 161 1.31 -13.10 -21.62
CA LYS A 161 0.51 -14.26 -22.04
C LYS A 161 1.31 -15.55 -22.20
N THR A 162 2.58 -15.47 -22.57
CA THR A 162 3.43 -16.67 -22.70
C THR A 162 3.70 -17.36 -21.37
N ARG A 163 3.60 -16.64 -20.24
CA ARG A 163 3.97 -17.12 -18.90
C ARG A 163 5.39 -17.68 -18.80
N LYS A 164 6.27 -17.30 -19.73
CA LYS A 164 7.68 -17.74 -19.77
C LYS A 164 8.54 -17.01 -18.73
N TYR A 165 8.17 -15.78 -18.39
CA TYR A 165 8.95 -14.91 -17.52
C TYR A 165 8.20 -14.62 -16.24
N GLU A 166 8.97 -14.46 -15.15
CA GLU A 166 8.44 -14.01 -13.87
C GLU A 166 7.92 -12.57 -13.98
N LEU A 167 6.82 -12.27 -13.28
CA LEU A 167 6.06 -11.03 -13.44
C LEU A 167 6.87 -9.78 -13.07
N THR A 168 7.55 -9.78 -11.91
CA THR A 168 8.32 -8.62 -11.47
C THR A 168 9.50 -8.33 -12.40
N GLN A 169 10.17 -9.38 -12.91
CA GLN A 169 11.20 -9.24 -13.93
C GLN A 169 10.64 -8.65 -15.23
N LEU A 170 9.47 -9.09 -15.66
CA LEU A 170 8.80 -8.55 -16.85
C LEU A 170 8.49 -7.06 -16.68
N ILE A 171 7.98 -6.65 -15.52
CA ILE A 171 7.71 -5.24 -15.18
C ILE A 171 9.00 -4.41 -15.12
N SER A 172 10.07 -4.92 -14.50
CA SER A 172 11.38 -4.24 -14.46
C SER A 172 11.96 -4.02 -15.86
N ASN A 173 11.89 -5.03 -16.74
CA ASN A 173 12.40 -4.90 -18.11
C ASN A 173 11.53 -3.94 -18.95
N PHE A 174 10.21 -3.95 -18.76
CA PHE A 174 9.31 -2.96 -19.36
C PHE A 174 9.68 -1.53 -18.94
N TYR A 175 9.91 -1.32 -17.64
CA TYR A 175 10.29 -0.01 -17.11
C TYR A 175 11.60 0.50 -17.71
N ILE A 176 12.64 -0.33 -17.77
CA ILE A 176 13.92 0.05 -18.41
C ILE A 176 13.75 0.40 -19.87
N ASP A 177 12.97 -0.39 -20.62
CA ASP A 177 12.65 -0.12 -22.01
C ASP A 177 11.88 1.21 -22.18
N PHE A 178 10.90 1.48 -21.31
CA PHE A 178 10.14 2.73 -21.30
C PHE A 178 11.04 3.96 -21.07
N LEU A 179 11.96 3.86 -20.09
CA LEU A 179 12.90 4.94 -19.79
C LEU A 179 13.81 5.26 -20.98
N ASN A 180 14.44 4.25 -21.56
CA ASN A 180 15.40 4.43 -22.65
C ASN A 180 14.76 4.87 -23.97
N LEU A 181 13.50 4.51 -24.21
CA LEU A 181 12.78 5.02 -25.36
C LEU A 181 12.58 6.54 -25.32
N ASN A 182 12.66 7.18 -24.15
CA ASN A 182 12.47 8.62 -23.97
C ASN A 182 11.23 9.13 -24.74
N ILE A 183 10.08 8.54 -24.41
CA ILE A 183 8.81 8.67 -25.13
C ILE A 183 8.22 10.07 -24.93
N LEU A 184 8.47 10.68 -23.77
CA LEU A 184 7.84 11.91 -23.31
C LEU A 184 8.83 13.07 -23.21
N SER A 185 8.34 14.28 -23.49
CA SER A 185 9.15 15.51 -23.48
C SER A 185 9.58 15.94 -22.08
N LYS A 186 8.76 15.65 -21.06
CA LYS A 186 9.00 15.94 -19.65
C LYS A 186 8.43 14.81 -18.79
N HIS A 187 8.96 14.66 -17.58
CA HIS A 187 8.46 13.70 -16.57
C HIS A 187 8.37 12.25 -17.08
N ASN A 188 9.23 11.84 -18.02
CA ASN A 188 9.29 10.47 -18.52
C ASN A 188 9.45 9.47 -17.36
N ASP A 189 10.38 9.75 -16.45
CA ASP A 189 10.67 8.88 -15.30
C ASP A 189 9.49 8.76 -14.33
N LEU A 190 8.76 9.87 -14.09
CA LEU A 190 7.56 9.88 -13.24
C LEU A 190 6.43 9.07 -13.86
N VAL A 191 6.17 9.23 -15.15
CA VAL A 191 5.13 8.44 -15.84
C VAL A 191 5.52 6.96 -15.83
N GLY A 192 6.79 6.64 -16.13
CA GLY A 192 7.30 5.28 -16.03
C GLY A 192 7.13 4.68 -14.63
N LEU A 193 7.39 5.47 -13.58
CA LEU A 193 7.24 5.04 -12.18
C LEU A 193 5.77 4.80 -11.80
N ILE A 194 4.84 5.66 -12.24
CA ILE A 194 3.40 5.46 -12.02
C ILE A 194 2.92 4.20 -12.76
N LEU A 195 3.40 3.94 -13.97
CA LEU A 195 3.05 2.72 -14.72
C LEU A 195 3.62 1.47 -14.06
N LEU A 196 4.87 1.50 -13.61
CA LEU A 196 5.47 0.42 -12.84
C LEU A 196 4.64 0.15 -11.57
N TYR A 197 4.26 1.20 -10.85
CA TYR A 197 3.41 1.04 -9.67
C TYR A 197 2.02 0.47 -10.00
N ALA A 198 1.39 0.93 -11.09
CA ALA A 198 0.09 0.43 -11.52
C ALA A 198 0.12 -1.05 -11.89
N LEU A 199 1.15 -1.49 -12.61
CA LEU A 199 1.38 -2.90 -12.95
C LEU A 199 1.59 -3.76 -11.70
N LEU A 200 2.27 -3.24 -10.68
CA LEU A 200 2.43 -3.97 -9.41
C LEU A 200 1.15 -3.98 -8.58
N ALA A 201 0.48 -2.84 -8.43
CA ALA A 201 -0.73 -2.72 -7.62
C ALA A 201 -1.87 -3.62 -8.12
N LYS A 202 -1.88 -3.94 -9.42
CA LYS A 202 -2.78 -4.93 -10.02
C LYS A 202 -2.63 -6.33 -9.40
N ASP A 203 -1.40 -6.77 -9.18
CA ASP A 203 -1.09 -8.15 -8.76
C ASP A 203 -0.71 -8.27 -7.28
N PHE A 204 -0.42 -7.15 -6.61
CA PHE A 204 0.04 -7.08 -5.23
C PHE A 204 -0.87 -6.14 -4.42
N SER A 205 -1.94 -6.69 -3.84
CA SER A 205 -2.94 -5.92 -3.08
C SER A 205 -2.42 -5.35 -1.75
N VAL A 206 -1.22 -5.74 -1.32
CA VAL A 206 -0.51 -5.21 -0.13
C VAL A 206 -0.48 -3.67 -0.12
N PHE A 207 -0.45 -3.04 -1.30
CA PHE A 207 -0.42 -1.59 -1.46
C PHE A 207 -1.75 -0.87 -1.16
N LYS A 208 -2.79 -1.58 -0.72
CA LYS A 208 -3.96 -0.99 -0.05
C LYS A 208 -3.59 -0.56 1.38
N TYR A 209 -2.70 -1.30 2.03
CA TYR A 209 -2.36 -1.17 3.46
C TYR A 209 -1.09 -0.38 3.71
N VAL A 210 -0.13 -0.44 2.77
CA VAL A 210 1.18 0.22 2.90
C VAL A 210 1.59 0.98 1.64
N SER A 211 2.45 1.98 1.82
CA SER A 211 2.90 2.88 0.75
C SER A 211 4.07 2.29 -0.03
N PHE A 212 3.85 2.00 -1.32
CA PHE A 212 4.91 1.65 -2.27
C PHE A 212 5.99 2.74 -2.33
N PHE A 213 5.56 3.99 -2.50
CA PHE A 213 6.50 5.10 -2.70
C PHE A 213 7.38 5.35 -1.47
N LYS A 214 6.91 5.00 -0.26
CA LYS A 214 7.74 5.06 0.96
C LYS A 214 8.94 4.12 0.88
N PHE A 215 8.73 2.87 0.46
CA PHE A 215 9.82 1.90 0.30
C PHE A 215 10.70 2.25 -0.90
N PHE A 216 10.08 2.65 -2.01
CA PHE A 216 10.81 3.12 -3.20
C PHE A 216 11.74 4.30 -2.88
N LEU A 217 11.29 5.26 -2.06
CA LEU A 217 12.11 6.40 -1.65
C LEU A 217 13.33 5.99 -0.82
N LYS A 218 13.22 4.94 0.02
CA LYS A 218 14.36 4.39 0.78
C LYS A 218 15.43 3.81 -0.16
N GLU A 219 14.99 3.18 -1.24
CA GLU A 219 15.84 2.52 -2.23
C GLU A 219 16.28 3.44 -3.38
N LYS A 220 15.98 4.76 -3.33
CA LYS A 220 16.14 5.67 -4.48
C LYS A 220 17.54 5.68 -5.09
N ASP A 221 18.59 5.59 -4.26
CA ASP A 221 19.98 5.68 -4.71
C ASP A 221 20.42 4.35 -5.35
N GLY A 222 20.01 3.23 -4.76
CA GLY A 222 20.16 1.91 -5.35
C GLY A 222 19.40 1.80 -6.68
N TRP A 223 18.16 2.27 -6.73
CA TRP A 223 17.34 2.28 -7.93
C TRP A 223 18.00 3.07 -9.05
N LYS A 224 18.51 4.26 -8.75
CA LYS A 224 19.24 5.10 -9.71
C LYS A 224 20.47 4.38 -10.26
N SER A 225 21.29 3.77 -9.39
CA SER A 225 22.45 2.97 -9.80
C SER A 225 22.05 1.78 -10.68
N GLY A 226 20.97 1.08 -10.31
CA GLY A 226 20.44 -0.05 -11.09
C GLY A 226 19.96 0.37 -12.48
N VAL A 227 19.26 1.50 -12.60
CA VAL A 227 18.86 2.05 -13.90
C VAL A 227 20.07 2.43 -14.75
N ILE A 228 21.10 3.06 -14.17
CA ILE A 228 22.34 3.40 -14.89
C ILE A 228 23.01 2.12 -15.43
N THR A 229 23.16 1.09 -14.59
CA THR A 229 23.73 -0.20 -14.99
C THR A 229 22.91 -0.89 -16.07
N ALA A 230 21.58 -0.85 -15.96
CA ALA A 230 20.69 -1.42 -16.97
C ALA A 230 20.81 -0.69 -18.32
N ASN A 231 20.97 0.63 -18.31
CA ASN A 231 21.02 1.46 -19.51
C ASN A 231 22.36 1.31 -20.27
N TYR A 232 23.46 1.01 -19.58
CA TYR A 232 24.81 1.02 -20.15
C TYR A 232 24.95 0.16 -21.43
N TYR A 233 24.35 -1.03 -21.46
CA TYR A 233 24.35 -1.90 -22.64
C TYR A 233 22.95 -2.12 -23.25
N TRP A 234 22.00 -1.24 -22.93
CA TRP A 234 20.62 -1.37 -23.40
C TRP A 234 20.52 -1.30 -24.93
N SER A 235 21.20 -0.35 -25.57
CA SER A 235 21.16 -0.16 -27.03
C SER A 235 21.60 -1.41 -27.82
N SER A 236 22.61 -2.11 -27.30
CA SER A 236 23.12 -3.37 -27.85
C SER A 236 22.25 -4.60 -27.54
N GLY A 237 21.19 -4.45 -26.73
CA GLY A 237 20.31 -5.55 -26.31
C GLY A 237 20.75 -6.28 -25.03
N TYR A 238 21.79 -5.82 -24.34
CA TYR A 238 22.39 -6.48 -23.17
C TYR A 238 22.09 -5.74 -21.85
N ALA A 239 20.89 -5.16 -21.73
CA ALA A 239 20.47 -4.46 -20.52
C ALA A 239 20.63 -5.34 -19.26
N GLN A 240 21.34 -4.84 -18.25
CA GLN A 240 21.61 -5.54 -17.00
C GLN A 240 20.56 -5.16 -15.95
N THR A 241 19.42 -5.87 -15.93
CA THR A 241 18.25 -5.52 -15.11
C THR A 241 18.18 -6.20 -13.75
N ASP A 242 19.18 -7.00 -13.37
CA ASP A 242 19.22 -7.78 -12.13
C ASP A 242 19.11 -6.89 -10.88
N MET A 243 19.91 -5.82 -10.77
CA MET A 243 19.87 -4.90 -9.62
C MET A 243 18.48 -4.24 -9.45
N VAL A 244 17.88 -3.79 -10.54
CA VAL A 244 16.54 -3.18 -10.54
C VAL A 244 15.48 -4.22 -10.11
N SER A 245 15.60 -5.45 -10.59
CA SER A 245 14.69 -6.55 -10.24
C SER A 245 14.79 -6.91 -8.77
N ARG A 246 16.01 -7.00 -8.21
CA ARG A 246 16.22 -7.27 -6.76
C ARG A 246 15.66 -6.18 -5.87
N ILE A 247 15.90 -4.92 -6.21
CA ILE A 247 15.34 -3.79 -5.46
C ILE A 247 13.82 -3.84 -5.50
N LEU A 248 13.23 -4.16 -6.65
CA LEU A 248 11.78 -4.31 -6.78
C LEU A 248 11.23 -5.43 -5.87
N LEU A 249 11.90 -6.58 -5.83
CA LEU A 249 11.55 -7.66 -4.90
C LEU A 249 11.66 -7.23 -3.44
N ASN A 250 12.75 -6.56 -3.06
CA ASN A 250 12.96 -6.08 -1.69
C ASN A 250 11.89 -5.07 -1.26
N ILE A 251 11.44 -4.19 -2.17
CA ILE A 251 10.33 -3.27 -1.92
C ILE A 251 9.05 -4.05 -1.64
N LEU A 252 8.76 -5.08 -2.45
CA LEU A 252 7.56 -5.91 -2.27
C LEU A 252 7.62 -6.72 -0.97
N ILE A 253 8.75 -7.36 -0.66
CA ILE A 253 8.96 -8.13 0.57
C ILE A 253 8.81 -7.22 1.80
N SER A 254 9.52 -6.09 1.83
CA SER A 254 9.40 -5.09 2.92
C SER A 254 7.97 -4.59 3.10
N SER A 255 7.20 -4.50 2.00
CA SER A 255 5.79 -4.09 2.06
C SER A 255 4.94 -5.15 2.75
N TYR A 256 5.17 -6.43 2.47
CA TYR A 256 4.45 -7.52 3.14
C TYR A 256 4.87 -7.68 4.60
N GLU A 257 6.15 -7.54 4.92
CA GLU A 257 6.64 -7.57 6.30
C GLU A 257 5.95 -6.50 7.16
N GLU A 258 5.84 -5.26 6.65
CA GLU A 258 5.14 -4.21 7.38
C GLU A 258 3.64 -4.49 7.55
N VAL A 259 2.99 -5.10 6.55
CA VAL A 259 1.58 -5.51 6.68
C VAL A 259 1.42 -6.63 7.71
N ASP A 260 2.38 -7.56 7.79
CA ASP A 260 2.40 -8.61 8.78
C ASP A 260 2.55 -8.05 10.20
N ASP A 261 3.49 -7.11 10.40
CA ASP A 261 3.65 -6.40 11.68
C ASP A 261 2.36 -5.65 12.08
N MET A 262 1.77 -4.92 11.13
CA MET A 262 0.48 -4.24 11.33
C MET A 262 -0.64 -5.21 11.70
N ALA A 263 -0.66 -6.41 11.13
CA ALA A 263 -1.67 -7.43 11.42
C ALA A 263 -1.54 -7.94 12.86
N HIS A 264 -0.31 -8.18 13.32
CA HIS A 264 -0.04 -8.57 14.70
C HIS A 264 -0.48 -7.49 15.70
N GLU A 265 -0.12 -6.23 15.45
CA GLU A 265 -0.54 -5.09 16.27
C GLU A 265 -2.06 -4.93 16.30
N TYR A 266 -2.72 -5.01 15.15
CA TYR A 266 -4.16 -4.84 15.02
C TYR A 266 -4.95 -5.92 15.77
N VAL A 267 -4.50 -7.19 15.70
CA VAL A 267 -5.11 -8.27 16.48
C VAL A 267 -4.97 -8.01 17.98
N PHE A 268 -3.78 -7.61 18.43
CA PHE A 268 -3.50 -7.32 19.83
C PHE A 268 -4.38 -6.18 20.37
N GLU A 269 -4.49 -5.06 19.65
CA GLU A 269 -5.35 -3.93 20.02
C GLU A 269 -6.83 -4.32 20.08
N ARG A 270 -7.30 -5.14 19.13
CA ARG A 270 -8.67 -5.64 19.11
C ARG A 270 -8.99 -6.50 20.33
N GLU A 271 -8.05 -7.34 20.77
CA GLU A 271 -8.20 -8.13 21.99
C GLU A 271 -8.19 -7.26 23.25
N LEU A 272 -7.31 -6.26 23.33
CA LEU A 272 -7.28 -5.30 24.43
C LEU A 272 -8.58 -4.51 24.52
N ASN A 273 -9.14 -4.05 23.40
CA ASN A 273 -10.41 -3.33 23.39
C ASN A 273 -11.57 -4.20 23.89
N LYS A 274 -11.60 -5.50 23.56
CA LYS A 274 -12.57 -6.45 24.13
C LYS A 274 -12.39 -6.56 25.64
N SER A 275 -11.15 -6.71 26.11
CA SER A 275 -10.82 -6.75 27.54
C SER A 275 -11.26 -5.47 28.28
N ASN A 276 -11.05 -4.29 27.70
CA ASN A 276 -11.47 -3.00 28.26
C ASN A 276 -13.01 -2.86 28.28
N ASN A 277 -13.72 -3.40 27.28
CA ASN A 277 -15.18 -3.40 27.27
C ASN A 277 -15.77 -4.32 28.36
N ILE A 278 -15.13 -5.48 28.59
CA ILE A 278 -15.47 -6.37 29.72
C ILE A 278 -15.22 -5.65 31.05
N GLU A 279 -14.06 -4.99 31.22
CA GLU A 279 -13.76 -4.17 32.40
C GLU A 279 -14.83 -3.09 32.63
N ASN A 280 -15.17 -2.31 31.60
CA ASN A 280 -16.25 -1.31 31.68
C ASN A 280 -17.61 -1.91 32.05
N SER A 281 -17.87 -3.16 31.65
CA SER A 281 -19.11 -3.85 31.99
C SER A 281 -19.11 -4.34 33.44
N ILE A 282 -17.96 -4.78 33.95
CA ILE A 282 -17.75 -5.10 35.37
C ILE A 282 -17.99 -3.87 36.25
N LEU A 283 -17.56 -2.68 35.81
CA LEU A 283 -17.84 -1.42 36.52
C LEU A 283 -19.34 -1.05 36.54
N LYS A 284 -20.15 -1.62 35.64
CA LYS A 284 -21.60 -1.40 35.52
C LYS A 284 -22.44 -2.58 36.03
N LEU A 285 -21.81 -3.65 36.51
CA LEU A 285 -22.49 -4.79 37.14
C LEU A 285 -22.69 -4.51 38.64
N ASP A 286 -23.48 -5.38 39.27
CA ASP A 286 -23.61 -5.40 40.72
C ASP A 286 -22.25 -5.71 41.37
N GLU A 287 -22.11 -5.36 42.65
CA GLU A 287 -20.85 -5.51 43.38
C GLU A 287 -20.36 -6.96 43.39
N ILE A 288 -21.28 -7.92 43.36
CA ILE A 288 -21.00 -9.35 43.22
C ILE A 288 -21.56 -9.82 41.87
N PHE A 289 -20.71 -10.41 41.04
CA PHE A 289 -21.09 -10.91 39.73
C PHE A 289 -20.44 -12.26 39.42
N SER A 290 -21.00 -13.00 38.46
CA SER A 290 -20.46 -14.26 37.97
C SER A 290 -19.84 -14.12 36.57
N LYS A 291 -19.03 -15.10 36.17
CA LYS A 291 -18.55 -15.22 34.79
C LYS A 291 -19.71 -15.34 33.79
N GLU A 292 -20.82 -15.98 34.17
CA GLU A 292 -22.00 -16.09 33.31
C GLU A 292 -22.69 -14.75 33.06
N ASP A 293 -22.69 -13.84 34.04
CA ASP A 293 -23.26 -12.49 33.86
C ASP A 293 -22.47 -11.67 32.82
N LEU A 294 -21.14 -11.89 32.76
CA LEU A 294 -20.30 -11.33 31.70
C LEU A 294 -20.60 -11.97 30.34
N ARG A 295 -20.81 -13.28 30.26
CA ARG A 295 -21.20 -13.95 29.01
C ARG A 295 -22.54 -13.45 28.47
N LYS A 296 -23.52 -13.22 29.33
CA LYS A 296 -24.83 -12.66 28.93
C LYS A 296 -24.70 -11.27 28.31
N ARG A 297 -23.82 -10.42 28.85
CA ARG A 297 -23.56 -9.07 28.31
C ARG A 297 -22.61 -9.07 27.11
N HIS A 298 -21.73 -10.06 27.01
CA HIS A 298 -20.72 -10.20 25.97
C HIS A 298 -20.78 -11.58 25.29
N PRO A 299 -21.89 -11.91 24.58
CA PRO A 299 -22.07 -13.24 24.00
C PRO A 299 -21.04 -13.59 22.92
N ASN A 300 -20.42 -12.57 22.29
CA ASN A 300 -19.45 -12.73 21.21
C ASN A 300 -17.98 -12.73 21.70
N VAL A 301 -17.75 -12.79 23.01
CA VAL A 301 -16.40 -12.78 23.61
C VAL A 301 -16.04 -14.17 24.10
N SER A 302 -14.84 -14.64 23.73
CA SER A 302 -14.35 -15.95 24.15
C SER A 302 -14.11 -16.04 25.66
N ASP A 303 -14.25 -17.24 26.21
CA ASP A 303 -13.96 -17.50 27.64
C ASP A 303 -12.52 -17.14 28.02
N ALA A 304 -11.57 -17.37 27.12
CA ALA A 304 -10.17 -17.03 27.34
C ALA A 304 -9.95 -15.52 27.47
N THR A 305 -10.70 -14.69 26.74
CA THR A 305 -10.65 -13.23 26.87
C THR A 305 -11.25 -12.78 28.21
N ILE A 306 -12.38 -13.35 28.62
CA ILE A 306 -13.01 -13.05 29.92
C ILE A 306 -12.07 -13.42 31.07
N ASP A 307 -11.47 -14.61 31.03
CA ASP A 307 -10.55 -15.06 32.08
C ASP A 307 -9.27 -14.22 32.15
N ARG A 308 -8.71 -13.82 31.00
CA ARG A 308 -7.58 -12.89 30.94
C ARG A 308 -7.94 -11.54 31.58
N THR A 309 -9.10 -10.98 31.28
CA THR A 309 -9.55 -9.72 31.88
C THR A 309 -9.77 -9.86 33.38
N LEU A 310 -10.43 -10.92 33.85
CA LEU A 310 -10.65 -11.15 35.28
C LEU A 310 -9.32 -11.32 36.04
N LYS A 311 -8.36 -12.06 35.46
CA LYS A 311 -7.03 -12.21 36.04
C LYS A 311 -6.32 -10.86 36.15
N ARG A 312 -6.28 -10.08 35.07
CA ARG A 312 -5.67 -8.74 35.06
C ARG A 312 -6.30 -7.82 36.11
N LEU A 313 -7.62 -7.74 36.18
CA LEU A 313 -8.32 -6.89 37.16
C LEU A 313 -8.13 -7.34 38.60
N LYS A 314 -7.92 -8.64 38.83
CA LYS A 314 -7.53 -9.17 40.14
C LYS A 314 -6.11 -8.73 40.49
N ASP A 315 -5.17 -8.84 39.55
CA ASP A 315 -3.77 -8.46 39.73
C ASP A 315 -3.62 -6.92 39.91
N GLU A 316 -4.54 -6.13 39.33
CA GLU A 316 -4.67 -4.67 39.53
C GLU A 316 -5.44 -4.28 40.80
N ASP A 317 -5.78 -5.23 41.68
CA ASP A 317 -6.57 -5.02 42.92
C ASP A 317 -7.94 -4.33 42.70
N LYS A 318 -8.56 -4.52 41.53
CA LYS A 318 -9.89 -3.96 41.21
C LYS A 318 -11.04 -4.91 41.56
N ILE A 319 -10.78 -6.22 41.57
CA ILE A 319 -11.76 -7.27 41.89
C ILE A 319 -11.14 -8.38 42.74
N ARG A 320 -11.93 -9.12 43.54
CA ARG A 320 -11.49 -10.34 44.24
C ARG A 320 -12.40 -11.53 43.92
N PRO A 321 -11.83 -12.74 43.80
CA PRO A 321 -12.63 -13.95 43.75
C PRO A 321 -13.21 -14.26 45.14
N LEU A 322 -14.51 -14.59 45.20
CA LEU A 322 -15.21 -15.00 46.43
C LEU A 322 -15.17 -16.53 46.65
N GLY A 323 -14.52 -17.29 45.77
CA GLY A 323 -14.40 -18.74 45.88
C GLY A 323 -13.40 -19.33 44.88
N LYS A 324 -13.18 -20.65 44.92
CA LYS A 324 -12.31 -21.39 43.99
C LYS A 324 -13.16 -22.28 43.06
N GLY A 325 -12.98 -22.18 41.74
CA GLY A 325 -13.66 -23.02 40.75
C GLY A 325 -14.29 -22.25 39.58
N ARG A 326 -14.93 -22.99 38.66
CA ARG A 326 -15.56 -22.44 37.43
C ARG A 326 -16.83 -21.61 37.69
N SER A 327 -17.49 -21.83 38.83
CA SER A 327 -18.70 -21.14 39.28
C SER A 327 -18.42 -20.04 40.31
N SER A 328 -17.14 -19.71 40.55
CA SER A 328 -16.78 -18.67 41.51
C SER A 328 -17.36 -17.31 41.12
N LYS A 329 -17.96 -16.65 42.11
CA LYS A 329 -18.36 -15.25 42.01
C LYS A 329 -17.17 -14.33 42.25
N TRP A 330 -17.25 -13.14 41.70
CA TRP A 330 -16.26 -12.08 41.81
C TRP A 330 -16.90 -10.89 42.51
N GLN A 331 -16.15 -10.27 43.41
CA GLN A 331 -16.53 -9.02 44.07
C GLN A 331 -15.71 -7.87 43.51
N ARG A 332 -16.36 -6.77 43.19
CA ARG A 332 -15.70 -5.52 42.80
C ARG A 332 -15.23 -4.76 44.05
N ILE A 333 -13.98 -4.32 44.06
CA ILE A 333 -13.39 -3.55 45.17
C ILE A 333 -13.47 -2.04 44.90
N VAL A 334 -13.47 -1.64 43.63
CA VAL A 334 -13.53 -0.23 43.23
C VAL A 334 -14.99 0.25 43.14
N SER A 335 -15.23 1.50 43.55
CA SER A 335 -16.53 2.17 43.44
C SER A 335 -17.03 2.14 41.99
N GLY A 336 -18.17 1.50 41.75
CA GLY A 336 -18.84 1.53 40.44
C GLY A 336 -19.63 2.83 40.25
N ASN A 337 -19.90 3.23 39.00
CA ASN A 337 -20.87 4.28 38.73
C ASN A 337 -22.27 3.74 39.04
N LYS A 338 -22.80 4.03 40.24
CA LYS A 338 -24.18 3.69 40.60
C LYS A 338 -25.13 4.32 39.58
N LYS A 339 -26.00 3.50 38.96
CA LYS A 339 -27.26 4.03 38.44
C LYS A 339 -28.00 4.60 39.63
N PHE A 340 -28.34 5.89 39.60
CA PHE A 340 -29.27 6.48 40.54
C PHE A 340 -30.59 5.70 40.45
N GLY A 341 -30.78 4.74 41.35
CA GLY A 341 -32.10 4.23 41.67
C GLY A 341 -32.85 5.37 42.34
N VAL A 342 -34.04 5.68 41.86
CA VAL A 342 -34.94 6.61 42.52
C VAL A 342 -35.24 6.01 43.90
N GLU A 343 -34.60 6.55 44.94
CA GLU A 343 -35.02 6.29 46.31
C GLU A 343 -36.40 6.95 46.47
N GLN A 344 -37.41 6.09 46.61
CA GLN A 344 -38.74 6.53 46.99
C GLN A 344 -38.64 7.07 48.41
N LEU A 345 -38.79 8.39 48.58
CA LEU A 345 -38.94 9.02 49.88
C LEU A 345 -40.12 8.36 50.60
N SER A 346 -39.85 7.51 51.59
CA SER A 346 -40.85 7.14 52.59
C SER A 346 -41.05 8.35 53.49
N LEU A 347 -41.93 9.25 53.05
CA LEU A 347 -42.72 10.06 53.96
C LEU A 347 -43.66 9.09 54.72
N PHE A 348 -43.80 9.29 56.03
CA PHE A 348 -44.50 8.46 57.02
C PHE A 348 -43.64 7.39 57.67
N GLY A 349 -43.30 7.65 58.94
CA GLY A 349 -42.58 6.73 59.82
C GLY A 349 -43.50 6.02 60.81
N ASP A 350 -42.83 5.28 61.70
CA ASP A 350 -43.02 5.23 63.16
C ASP A 350 -41.64 4.95 63.78
#